data_AF-A0A1B8P160-F1
#
_entry.id   AF-A0A1B8P160-F1
#
_cell.length_a   1.000
_cell.length_b   1.000
_cell.length_c   1.000
_cell.angle_alpha   90.00
_cell.angle_beta   90.00
_cell.angle_gamma   90.00
#
_symmetry.space_group_name_H-M   'P 1'
#
loop_
_entity.id
_entity.type
_entity.pdbx_description
1 polymer ?
#
loop_
_entity_poly.entity_id
_entity_poly.type
_entity_poly.pdbx_seq_one_letter_code
_entity_poly.pdbx_strand_id
1 'polypeptide(L)'
;MADRSGLQFTLSLTGAGEADLAVVDFTHEEALSSPFHLHVRFASRAADLSPEALLDRPASLTVWQDGVAQRRVHGIVAEFGRGDRGHRRSHYEVVIRPSLWRLSLRQNSRIFQRVSPLTILNTLCEERGLTDVAFAVTREPAEREYCVQYRETDLAFVERLAAEEGLFYFHEFEDGDLGAHRLVFADDPQVLTGLGERPYHHRAGGTAPQRHLRRLTQTARVRPARAQLKDYSFKRPAYAQLHERQGDGLEQHSQRGDYEHYDYPGRYKADASGQAFTRHRLEHLRHDALTLAGESDLPELAPGTRFTLADHDVSELNRGWQVVKVVHAGEQPQALGEDAAQADGMTRYHNTLTLTPDDTAWRPAPEPKPRVDGPRWPSWWAPRARRFTATLTAGCAASSPGTAMPSPMKPPVPGCASARAGPAAATA
;
A
#
# COMPACT_ATOMS: atom_id res chain seq x y z
N MET A 1 -20.07 -9.19 22.25
CA MET A 1 -20.65 -7.87 22.53
C MET A 1 -19.69 -7.12 23.43
N ALA A 2 -19.26 -5.92 23.04
CA ALA A 2 -18.39 -5.08 23.85
C ALA A 2 -19.13 -4.63 25.12
N ASP A 3 -18.51 -4.77 26.29
CA ASP A 3 -19.02 -4.23 27.55
C ASP A 3 -18.82 -2.70 27.56
N ARG A 4 -19.70 -1.94 28.19
CA ARG A 4 -19.93 -0.50 27.95
C ARG A 4 -18.84 0.44 28.50
N SER A 5 -17.76 -0.06 29.09
CA SER A 5 -16.69 0.79 29.67
C SER A 5 -15.29 0.24 29.39
N GLY A 6 -14.37 1.15 29.09
CA GLY A 6 -12.94 0.85 28.95
C GLY A 6 -12.51 0.47 27.53
N LEU A 7 -11.22 0.15 27.42
CA LEU A 7 -10.56 -0.31 26.19
C LEU A 7 -10.85 -1.81 25.98
N GLN A 8 -11.30 -2.18 24.79
CA GLN A 8 -11.62 -3.56 24.43
C GLN A 8 -11.26 -3.88 22.99
N PHE A 9 -10.96 -5.14 22.71
CA PHE A 9 -10.68 -5.64 21.38
C PHE A 9 -11.65 -6.77 21.01
N THR A 10 -12.24 -6.68 19.83
CA THR A 10 -13.16 -7.71 19.32
C THR A 10 -12.72 -8.18 17.94
N LEU A 11 -12.82 -9.49 17.71
CA LEU A 11 -12.53 -10.13 16.44
C LEU A 11 -13.82 -10.65 15.81
N SER A 12 -14.00 -10.42 14.52
CA SER A 12 -15.06 -11.01 13.70
C SER A 12 -14.44 -11.86 12.61
N LEU A 13 -14.86 -13.12 12.53
CA LEU A 13 -14.40 -14.09 11.53
C LEU A 13 -15.59 -14.63 10.75
N THR A 14 -15.61 -14.39 9.44
CA THR A 14 -16.62 -15.02 8.57
C THR A 14 -16.40 -16.53 8.55
N GLY A 15 -17.44 -17.30 8.86
CA GLY A 15 -17.36 -18.77 8.96
C GLY A 15 -17.17 -19.32 10.38
N ALA A 16 -17.00 -18.46 11.39
CA ALA A 16 -16.94 -18.88 12.80
C ALA A 16 -18.32 -19.08 13.46
N GLY A 17 -19.43 -18.80 12.75
CA GLY A 17 -20.78 -18.91 13.29
C GLY A 17 -21.03 -17.95 14.46
N GLU A 18 -21.75 -18.41 15.49
CA GLU A 18 -21.99 -17.65 16.73
C GLU A 18 -20.91 -17.89 17.79
N ALA A 19 -19.72 -18.36 17.39
CA ALA A 19 -18.65 -18.64 18.33
C ALA A 19 -18.21 -17.36 19.07
N ASP A 20 -18.03 -17.48 20.38
CA ASP A 20 -17.44 -16.42 21.20
C ASP A 20 -15.94 -16.35 20.94
N LEU A 21 -15.47 -15.24 20.38
CA LEU A 21 -14.06 -14.99 20.02
C LEU A 21 -13.46 -13.98 20.99
N ALA A 22 -12.82 -14.48 22.05
CA ALA A 22 -12.18 -13.65 23.06
C ALA A 22 -10.75 -13.31 22.65
N VAL A 23 -10.50 -12.08 22.22
CA VAL A 23 -9.15 -11.62 21.83
C VAL A 23 -8.25 -11.56 23.08
N VAL A 24 -7.10 -12.22 22.99
CA VAL A 24 -6.05 -12.22 24.03
C VAL A 24 -5.05 -11.12 23.76
N ASP A 25 -4.56 -11.03 22.53
CA ASP A 25 -3.64 -9.99 22.08
C ASP A 25 -3.61 -9.94 20.55
N PHE A 26 -3.09 -8.83 20.04
CA PHE A 26 -2.82 -8.68 18.62
C PHE A 26 -1.58 -7.83 18.35
N THR A 27 -1.00 -8.02 17.18
CA THR A 27 0.00 -7.12 16.59
C THR A 27 -0.41 -6.79 15.17
N HIS A 28 -0.57 -5.50 14.86
CA HIS A 28 -0.90 -5.00 13.54
C HIS A 28 0.25 -4.16 13.00
N GLU A 29 0.91 -4.63 11.96
CA GLU A 29 1.95 -3.89 11.25
C GLU A 29 1.41 -3.37 9.91
N GLU A 30 1.50 -2.06 9.71
CA GLU A 30 1.09 -1.39 8.49
C GLU A 30 2.10 -0.33 8.07
N ALA A 31 2.35 -0.22 6.78
CA ALA A 31 3.29 0.76 6.23
C ALA A 31 2.86 1.23 4.84
N LEU A 32 3.34 2.40 4.42
CA LEU A 32 3.20 2.86 3.04
C LEU A 32 3.85 1.86 2.09
N SER A 33 3.13 1.52 1.04
CA SER A 33 3.54 0.57 0.00
C SER A 33 3.98 -0.79 0.52
N SER A 34 3.30 -1.29 1.56
CA SER A 34 3.45 -2.66 2.04
C SER A 34 2.07 -3.21 2.41
N PRO A 35 1.73 -4.46 2.04
CA PRO A 35 0.52 -5.09 2.55
C PRO A 35 0.61 -5.21 4.08
N PHE A 36 -0.42 -4.78 4.80
CA PHE A 36 -0.43 -4.88 6.27
C PHE A 36 -0.40 -6.35 6.73
N HIS A 37 0.03 -6.57 7.97
CA HIS A 37 0.06 -7.87 8.63
C HIS A 37 -0.59 -7.75 10.01
N LEU A 38 -1.75 -8.37 10.19
CA LEU A 38 -2.46 -8.41 11.46
C LEU A 38 -2.41 -9.82 12.04
N HIS A 39 -1.68 -10.02 13.13
CA HIS A 39 -1.67 -11.26 13.88
C HIS A 39 -2.55 -11.12 15.13
N VAL A 40 -3.48 -12.05 15.32
CA VAL A 40 -4.41 -12.03 16.47
C VAL A 40 -4.39 -13.40 17.15
N ARG A 41 -4.13 -13.41 18.45
CA ARG A 41 -4.34 -14.57 19.31
C ARG A 41 -5.66 -14.42 20.04
N PHE A 42 -6.47 -15.47 20.02
CA PHE A 42 -7.79 -15.46 20.63
C PHE A 42 -8.16 -16.82 21.22
N ALA A 43 -9.13 -16.82 22.11
CA ALA A 43 -9.66 -18.02 22.74
C ALA A 43 -11.15 -18.17 22.46
N SER A 44 -11.60 -19.39 22.19
CA SER A 44 -13.01 -19.69 21.98
C SER A 44 -13.46 -20.90 22.77
N ARG A 45 -14.76 -20.94 23.13
CA ARG A 45 -15.40 -22.14 23.68
C ARG A 45 -15.62 -23.20 22.60
N ALA A 46 -15.74 -22.80 21.33
CA ALA A 46 -15.77 -23.71 20.20
C ALA A 46 -14.39 -24.36 20.04
N ALA A 47 -14.34 -25.70 20.09
CA ALA A 47 -13.09 -26.46 19.99
C ALA A 47 -12.79 -26.96 18.57
N ASP A 48 -13.71 -26.72 17.64
CA ASP A 48 -13.79 -27.34 16.32
C ASP A 48 -13.80 -26.30 15.19
N LEU A 49 -13.35 -25.07 15.44
CA LEU A 49 -13.23 -24.03 14.40
C LEU A 49 -12.44 -24.57 13.20
N SER A 50 -13.11 -24.67 12.05
CA SER A 50 -12.56 -25.32 10.86
C SER A 50 -11.70 -24.36 10.03
N PRO A 51 -10.45 -24.72 9.69
CA PRO A 51 -9.63 -23.92 8.78
C PRO A 51 -10.33 -23.72 7.42
N GLU A 52 -11.06 -24.73 6.91
CA GLU A 52 -11.78 -24.67 5.64
C GLU A 52 -12.87 -23.60 5.64
N ALA A 53 -13.51 -23.38 6.80
CA ALA A 53 -14.55 -22.38 6.94
C ALA A 53 -13.98 -20.95 7.07
N LEU A 54 -12.73 -20.81 7.50
CA LEU A 54 -12.12 -19.52 7.87
C LEU A 54 -11.11 -18.99 6.86
N LEU A 55 -10.28 -19.85 6.27
CA LEU A 55 -9.22 -19.45 5.35
C LEU A 55 -9.80 -18.75 4.11
N ASP A 56 -9.10 -17.70 3.66
CA ASP A 56 -9.47 -16.84 2.52
C ASP A 56 -10.84 -16.14 2.67
N ARG A 57 -11.41 -16.09 3.89
CA ARG A 57 -12.66 -15.39 4.19
C ARG A 57 -12.43 -14.02 4.85
N PRO A 58 -13.39 -13.08 4.73
CA PRO A 58 -13.29 -11.78 5.38
C PRO A 58 -13.22 -11.89 6.91
N ALA A 59 -12.36 -11.06 7.50
CA ALA A 59 -12.20 -10.93 8.93
C ALA A 59 -12.01 -9.45 9.30
N SER A 60 -12.37 -9.09 10.53
CA SER A 60 -12.11 -7.75 11.05
C SER A 60 -11.74 -7.76 12.52
N LEU A 61 -10.81 -6.87 12.89
CA LEU A 61 -10.49 -6.54 14.27
C LEU A 61 -10.96 -5.12 14.55
N THR A 62 -11.66 -4.92 15.65
CA THR A 62 -12.09 -3.58 16.11
C THR A 62 -11.50 -3.27 17.48
N VAL A 63 -10.91 -2.08 17.59
CA VAL A 63 -10.48 -1.47 18.85
C VAL A 63 -11.59 -0.54 19.33
N TRP A 64 -12.08 -0.79 20.54
CA TRP A 64 -13.16 -0.03 21.18
C TRP A 64 -12.65 0.74 22.38
N GLN A 65 -13.21 1.91 22.62
CA GLN A 65 -13.03 2.68 23.83
C GLN A 65 -14.39 3.17 24.29
N ASP A 66 -14.82 2.77 25.49
CA ASP A 66 -16.07 3.22 26.10
C ASP A 66 -17.30 3.00 25.17
N GLY A 67 -17.30 1.86 24.48
CA GLY A 67 -18.34 1.48 23.51
C GLY A 67 -18.25 2.15 22.13
N VAL A 68 -17.29 3.05 21.91
CA VAL A 68 -17.06 3.73 20.62
C VAL A 68 -15.90 3.06 19.88
N ALA A 69 -16.14 2.65 18.62
CA ALA A 69 -15.10 2.11 17.75
C ALA A 69 -14.05 3.20 17.47
N GLN A 70 -12.80 2.92 17.82
CA GLN A 70 -11.67 3.83 17.63
C GLN A 70 -10.88 3.49 16.36
N ARG A 71 -10.85 2.20 16.01
CA ARG A 71 -10.20 1.69 14.81
C ARG A 71 -10.85 0.39 14.41
N ARG A 72 -11.07 0.20 13.11
CA ARG A 72 -11.47 -1.08 12.53
C ARG A 72 -10.51 -1.44 11.41
N VAL A 73 -10.01 -2.68 11.43
CA VAL A 73 -9.11 -3.22 10.41
C VAL A 73 -9.83 -4.35 9.72
N HIS A 74 -10.04 -4.23 8.41
CA HIS A 74 -10.69 -5.23 7.57
C HIS A 74 -9.68 -5.94 6.68
N GLY A 75 -9.80 -7.26 6.58
CA GLY A 75 -8.94 -8.03 5.70
C GLY A 75 -9.50 -9.43 5.46
N ILE A 76 -8.60 -10.33 5.09
CA ILE A 76 -8.90 -11.72 4.81
C ILE A 76 -8.01 -12.61 5.67
N VAL A 77 -8.53 -13.75 6.10
CA VAL A 77 -7.75 -14.73 6.85
C VAL A 77 -6.76 -15.41 5.91
N ALA A 78 -5.48 -15.15 6.11
CA ALA A 78 -4.38 -15.75 5.35
C ALA A 78 -3.82 -17.01 6.01
N GLU A 79 -3.77 -17.03 7.35
CA GLU A 79 -3.27 -18.17 8.12
C GLU A 79 -4.16 -18.39 9.34
N PHE A 80 -4.33 -19.64 9.74
CA PHE A 80 -5.11 -20.03 10.92
C PHE A 80 -4.38 -21.16 11.64
N GLY A 81 -4.11 -20.96 12.93
CA GLY A 81 -3.48 -21.92 13.81
C GLY A 81 -4.41 -22.31 14.95
N ARG A 82 -4.35 -23.59 15.34
CA ARG A 82 -5.03 -24.12 16.51
C ARG A 82 -3.98 -24.53 17.54
N GLY A 83 -4.02 -23.88 18.70
CA GLY A 83 -3.15 -24.18 19.83
C GLY A 83 -3.79 -25.14 20.83
N ASP A 84 -3.28 -25.11 22.06
CA ASP A 84 -3.70 -25.99 23.12
C ASP A 84 -5.13 -25.71 23.61
N ARG A 85 -5.80 -26.80 23.98
CA ARG A 85 -7.08 -26.75 24.66
C ARG A 85 -6.85 -26.50 26.14
N GLY A 86 -7.27 -25.33 26.63
CA GLY A 86 -7.35 -25.03 28.05
C GLY A 86 -8.52 -25.74 28.74
N HIS A 87 -8.79 -25.38 30.00
CA HIS A 87 -9.86 -26.04 30.76
C HIS A 87 -11.25 -25.74 30.20
N ARG A 88 -11.52 -24.48 29.82
CA ARG A 88 -12.84 -24.07 29.26
C ARG A 88 -12.77 -23.55 27.84
N ARG A 89 -11.63 -23.01 27.39
CA ARG A 89 -11.46 -22.44 26.05
C ARG A 89 -10.30 -23.11 25.30
N SER A 90 -10.41 -23.17 23.98
CA SER A 90 -9.30 -23.55 23.09
C SER A 90 -8.62 -22.29 22.56
N HIS A 91 -7.29 -22.30 22.46
CA HIS A 91 -6.50 -21.19 21.94
C HIS A 91 -6.32 -21.30 20.42
N TYR A 92 -6.42 -20.17 19.75
CA TYR A 92 -6.28 -20.05 18.32
C TYR A 92 -5.45 -18.82 17.96
N GLU A 93 -4.86 -18.86 16.78
CA GLU A 93 -4.18 -17.73 16.16
C GLU A 93 -4.66 -17.55 14.74
N VAL A 94 -4.72 -16.30 14.28
CA VAL A 94 -5.09 -15.97 12.92
C VAL A 94 -4.20 -14.84 12.40
N VAL A 95 -3.77 -14.98 11.14
CA VAL A 95 -3.11 -13.90 10.40
C VAL A 95 -4.10 -13.35 9.40
N ILE A 96 -4.37 -12.05 9.50
CA ILE A 96 -5.25 -11.29 8.62
C ILE A 96 -4.39 -10.38 7.74
N ARG A 97 -4.67 -10.40 6.44
CA ARG A 97 -3.94 -9.65 5.40
C ARG A 97 -4.91 -8.82 4.56
N PRO A 98 -4.48 -7.75 3.88
CA PRO A 98 -5.32 -7.06 2.90
C PRO A 98 -5.62 -7.97 1.71
N SER A 99 -6.73 -7.73 1.00
CA SER A 99 -7.03 -8.46 -0.25
C SER A 99 -5.92 -8.33 -1.31
N LEU A 100 -5.15 -7.23 -1.27
CA LEU A 100 -3.98 -6.98 -2.13
C LEU A 100 -2.93 -8.08 -2.01
N TRP A 101 -2.76 -8.66 -0.82
CA TRP A 101 -1.78 -9.71 -0.57
C TRP A 101 -1.98 -10.96 -1.45
N ARG A 102 -3.21 -11.24 -1.91
CA ARG A 102 -3.48 -12.36 -2.83
C ARG A 102 -2.68 -12.28 -4.13
N LEU A 103 -2.30 -11.08 -4.57
CA LEU A 103 -1.45 -10.87 -5.75
C LEU A 103 -0.03 -11.43 -5.56
N SER A 104 0.42 -11.67 -4.32
CA SER A 104 1.72 -12.30 -4.03
C SER A 104 1.74 -13.80 -4.28
N LEU A 105 0.56 -14.46 -4.30
CA LEU A 105 0.43 -15.91 -4.41
C LEU A 105 0.50 -16.42 -5.86
N ARG A 106 0.51 -15.51 -6.84
CA ARG A 106 0.57 -15.85 -8.26
C ARG A 106 1.78 -15.22 -8.91
N GLN A 107 2.48 -16.00 -9.73
CA GLN A 107 3.54 -15.55 -10.63
C GLN A 107 3.07 -15.64 -12.08
N ASN A 108 3.36 -14.63 -12.90
CA ASN A 108 2.87 -14.56 -14.27
C ASN A 108 3.87 -13.96 -15.27
N SER A 109 3.57 -14.08 -16.55
CA SER A 109 4.26 -13.39 -17.65
C SER A 109 3.25 -12.86 -18.66
N ARG A 110 3.10 -11.54 -18.72
CA ARG A 110 2.05 -10.84 -19.49
C ARG A 110 2.61 -9.58 -20.15
N ILE A 111 2.04 -9.24 -21.29
CA ILE A 111 2.36 -8.02 -22.04
C ILE A 111 1.15 -7.10 -22.01
N PHE A 112 1.38 -5.84 -21.65
CA PHE A 112 0.44 -4.73 -21.77
C PHE A 112 0.97 -3.79 -22.85
N GLN A 113 0.13 -3.48 -23.85
CA GLN A 113 0.53 -2.62 -24.97
C GLN A 113 -0.42 -1.45 -25.06
N ARG A 114 0.14 -0.24 -25.13
CA ARG A 114 -0.64 1.00 -25.26
C ARG A 114 -1.67 1.16 -24.15
N VAL A 115 -1.23 0.95 -22.91
CA VAL A 115 -2.05 1.07 -21.71
C VAL A 115 -1.35 2.00 -20.72
N SER A 116 -2.12 2.84 -20.01
CA SER A 116 -1.57 3.67 -18.94
C SER A 116 -1.17 2.81 -17.74
N PRO A 117 -0.13 3.19 -16.98
CA PRO A 117 0.25 2.52 -15.74
C PRO A 117 -0.93 2.36 -14.75
N LEU A 118 -1.75 3.40 -14.57
CA LEU A 118 -2.89 3.36 -13.65
C LEU A 118 -3.94 2.34 -14.09
N THR A 119 -4.22 2.24 -15.40
CA THR A 119 -5.12 1.23 -15.94
C THR A 119 -4.56 -0.18 -15.75
N ILE A 120 -3.25 -0.38 -15.88
CA ILE A 120 -2.61 -1.68 -15.59
C ILE A 120 -2.80 -2.05 -14.12
N LEU A 121 -2.52 -1.13 -13.19
CA LEU A 121 -2.70 -1.33 -11.75
C LEU A 121 -4.14 -1.71 -11.41
N ASN A 122 -5.10 -0.95 -11.95
CA ASN A 122 -6.52 -1.22 -11.73
C ASN A 122 -6.94 -2.59 -12.28
N THR A 123 -6.51 -2.94 -13.50
CA THR A 123 -6.82 -4.23 -14.12
C THR A 123 -6.33 -5.40 -13.27
N LEU A 124 -5.11 -5.33 -12.72
CA LEU A 124 -4.55 -6.37 -11.88
C LEU A 124 -5.32 -6.53 -10.57
N CYS A 125 -5.78 -5.41 -10.00
CA CYS A 125 -6.58 -5.42 -8.79
C CYS A 125 -7.97 -6.03 -9.03
N GLU A 126 -8.67 -5.59 -10.08
CA GLU A 126 -10.00 -6.07 -10.47
C GLU A 126 -10.00 -7.59 -10.76
N GLU A 127 -8.97 -8.10 -11.44
CA GLU A 127 -8.82 -9.54 -11.73
C GLU A 127 -8.73 -10.42 -10.46
N ARG A 128 -8.50 -9.83 -9.28
CA ARG A 128 -8.47 -10.51 -7.97
C ARG A 128 -9.62 -10.14 -7.05
N GLY A 129 -10.63 -9.43 -7.55
CA GLY A 129 -11.78 -9.06 -6.76
C GLY A 129 -11.49 -7.98 -5.71
N LEU A 130 -10.44 -7.17 -5.91
CA LEU A 130 -10.30 -5.90 -5.20
C LEU A 130 -11.31 -4.93 -5.81
N THR A 131 -12.39 -4.66 -5.06
CA THR A 131 -13.53 -3.88 -5.56
C THR A 131 -13.41 -2.38 -5.33
N ASP A 132 -12.57 -1.95 -4.39
CA ASP A 132 -12.44 -0.54 -4.01
C ASP A 132 -10.97 -0.09 -4.11
N VAL A 133 -10.61 0.40 -5.31
CA VAL A 133 -9.28 0.95 -5.61
C VAL A 133 -9.44 2.39 -6.05
N ALA A 134 -8.73 3.30 -5.38
CA ALA A 134 -8.76 4.73 -5.66
C ALA A 134 -7.38 5.24 -6.06
N PHE A 135 -7.37 6.27 -6.90
CA PHE A 135 -6.16 6.95 -7.37
C PHE A 135 -6.25 8.44 -7.02
N ALA A 136 -5.49 8.85 -6.01
CA ALA A 136 -5.32 10.25 -5.59
C ALA A 136 -4.02 10.79 -6.17
N VAL A 137 -3.97 10.91 -7.50
CA VAL A 137 -2.78 11.29 -8.25
C VAL A 137 -2.85 12.74 -8.73
N THR A 138 -1.76 13.48 -8.57
CA THR A 138 -1.62 14.86 -9.05
C THR A 138 -1.09 14.92 -10.48
N ARG A 139 -0.38 13.88 -10.93
CA ARG A 139 0.14 13.75 -12.30
C ARG A 139 -0.50 12.57 -13.02
N GLU A 140 -0.90 12.78 -14.27
CA GLU A 140 -1.32 11.69 -15.16
C GLU A 140 -0.08 10.99 -15.80
N PRO A 141 0.14 9.69 -15.52
CA PRO A 141 1.25 8.96 -16.13
C PRO A 141 1.06 8.74 -17.64
N ALA A 142 2.14 8.84 -18.41
CA ALA A 142 2.08 8.62 -19.84
C ALA A 142 1.77 7.16 -20.20
N GLU A 143 1.00 6.96 -21.28
CA GLU A 143 0.71 5.64 -21.83
C GLU A 143 2.00 4.87 -22.14
N ARG A 144 2.06 3.61 -21.70
CA ARG A 144 3.18 2.71 -22.01
C ARG A 144 2.91 2.02 -23.34
N GLU A 145 3.70 2.34 -24.36
CA GLU A 145 3.66 1.64 -25.65
C GLU A 145 3.83 0.13 -25.48
N TYR A 146 4.71 -0.28 -24.56
CA TYR A 146 5.00 -1.68 -24.26
C TYR A 146 5.46 -1.84 -22.81
N CYS A 147 4.74 -2.60 -22.01
CA CYS A 147 5.06 -2.93 -20.62
C CYS A 147 4.93 -4.45 -20.41
N VAL A 148 5.89 -5.05 -19.72
CA VAL A 148 5.95 -6.50 -19.52
C VAL A 148 6.02 -6.79 -18.04
N GLN A 149 5.13 -7.67 -17.60
CA GLN A 149 5.29 -8.46 -16.38
C GLN A 149 6.03 -9.73 -16.78
N TYR A 150 7.20 -10.02 -16.22
CA TYR A 150 8.00 -11.18 -16.62
C TYR A 150 8.52 -11.96 -15.42
N ARG A 151 7.99 -13.18 -15.26
CA ARG A 151 8.35 -14.12 -14.19
C ARG A 151 8.38 -13.47 -12.79
N GLU A 152 7.48 -12.55 -12.54
CA GLU A 152 7.32 -11.88 -11.24
C GLU A 152 5.89 -12.09 -10.73
N THR A 153 5.67 -11.89 -9.43
CA THR A 153 4.32 -11.99 -8.87
C THR A 153 3.45 -10.82 -9.34
N ASP A 154 2.13 -10.97 -9.29
CA ASP A 154 1.24 -9.84 -9.63
C ASP A 154 1.48 -8.68 -8.64
N LEU A 155 1.81 -8.96 -7.37
CA LEU A 155 2.12 -7.95 -6.36
C LEU A 155 3.43 -7.22 -6.64
N ALA A 156 4.52 -7.97 -6.89
CA ALA A 156 5.82 -7.42 -7.27
C ALA A 156 5.70 -6.48 -8.47
N PHE A 157 4.89 -6.87 -9.46
CA PHE A 157 4.64 -6.04 -10.63
C PHE A 157 3.89 -4.74 -10.30
N VAL A 158 2.87 -4.81 -9.43
CA VAL A 158 2.12 -3.65 -8.94
C VAL A 158 3.04 -2.70 -8.16
N GLU A 159 3.79 -3.21 -7.19
CA GLU A 159 4.71 -2.43 -6.35
C GLU A 159 5.81 -1.77 -7.20
N ARG A 160 6.40 -2.53 -8.13
CA ARG A 160 7.39 -2.02 -9.07
C ARG A 160 6.83 -0.93 -9.97
N LEU A 161 5.65 -1.14 -10.58
CA LEU A 161 5.05 -0.17 -11.49
C LEU A 161 4.61 1.10 -10.75
N ALA A 162 4.06 0.96 -9.54
CA ALA A 162 3.71 2.07 -8.67
C ALA A 162 4.96 2.89 -8.31
N ALA A 163 6.03 2.24 -7.83
CA ALA A 163 7.28 2.91 -7.49
C ALA A 163 7.92 3.62 -8.70
N GLU A 164 7.88 3.02 -9.89
CA GLU A 164 8.38 3.65 -11.13
C GLU A 164 7.62 4.94 -11.49
N GLU A 165 6.31 4.99 -11.23
CA GLU A 165 5.49 6.19 -11.46
C GLU A 165 5.53 7.20 -10.30
N GLY A 166 6.27 6.90 -9.23
CA GLY A 166 6.35 7.72 -8.03
C GLY A 166 5.13 7.59 -7.11
N LEU A 167 4.36 6.52 -7.26
CA LEU A 167 3.18 6.22 -6.45
C LEU A 167 3.58 5.44 -5.20
N PHE A 168 2.94 5.77 -4.09
CA PHE A 168 2.86 4.92 -2.92
C PHE A 168 1.41 4.52 -2.70
N TYR A 169 1.17 3.43 -1.99
CA TYR A 169 -0.20 3.03 -1.63
C TYR A 169 -0.38 2.85 -0.13
N PHE A 170 -1.62 2.92 0.32
CA PHE A 170 -2.03 2.63 1.69
C PHE A 170 -3.45 2.05 1.71
N HIS A 171 -3.90 1.61 2.88
CA HIS A 171 -5.17 0.95 3.07
C HIS A 171 -6.08 1.82 3.95
N GLU A 172 -7.27 2.10 3.45
CA GLU A 172 -8.33 2.77 4.20
C GLU A 172 -9.43 1.76 4.56
N PHE A 173 -10.04 1.98 5.71
CA PHE A 173 -11.10 1.13 6.25
C PHE A 173 -12.31 2.02 6.51
N GLU A 174 -13.45 1.68 5.91
CA GLU A 174 -14.70 2.40 6.20
C GLU A 174 -15.34 1.92 7.50
N ASP A 175 -15.98 2.84 8.22
CA ASP A 175 -16.73 2.58 9.46
C ASP A 175 -18.07 1.88 9.17
N GLY A 176 -18.01 0.61 8.72
CA GLY A 176 -19.16 -0.26 8.50
C GLY A 176 -18.96 -1.67 9.07
N ASP A 177 -20.03 -2.39 9.42
CA ASP A 177 -19.93 -3.72 10.07
C ASP A 177 -19.30 -4.80 9.19
N LEU A 178 -19.49 -4.69 7.87
CA LEU A 178 -18.75 -5.42 6.83
C LEU A 178 -17.89 -4.46 6.00
N GLY A 179 -17.41 -3.38 6.64
CA GLY A 179 -16.77 -2.20 6.03
C GLY A 179 -15.87 -2.49 4.85
N ALA A 180 -15.90 -1.58 3.87
CA ALA A 180 -15.08 -1.68 2.68
C ALA A 180 -13.61 -1.45 3.04
N HIS A 181 -12.75 -2.33 2.52
CA HIS A 181 -11.31 -2.15 2.50
C HIS A 181 -10.96 -1.46 1.18
N ARG A 182 -10.56 -0.19 1.25
CA ARG A 182 -10.14 0.60 0.09
C ARG A 182 -8.62 0.61 -0.02
N LEU A 183 -8.12 0.35 -1.23
CA LEU A 183 -6.72 0.52 -1.59
C LEU A 183 -6.55 1.87 -2.30
N VAL A 184 -5.73 2.76 -1.74
CA VAL A 184 -5.51 4.09 -2.33
C VAL A 184 -4.07 4.19 -2.83
N PHE A 185 -3.89 4.54 -4.10
CA PHE A 185 -2.61 4.96 -4.66
C PHE A 185 -2.53 6.48 -4.68
N ALA A 186 -1.43 7.04 -4.18
CA ALA A 186 -1.19 8.49 -4.11
C ALA A 186 0.23 8.84 -4.52
N ASP A 187 0.43 10.08 -5.00
CA ASP A 187 1.76 10.62 -5.35
C ASP A 187 2.15 11.86 -4.53
N ASP A 188 1.31 12.38 -3.66
CA ASP A 188 1.60 13.60 -2.91
C ASP A 188 1.13 13.48 -1.44
N PRO A 189 1.97 13.82 -0.44
CA PRO A 189 1.55 13.80 0.96
C PRO A 189 0.40 14.76 1.26
N GLN A 190 0.16 15.79 0.44
CA GLN A 190 -0.91 16.76 0.64
C GLN A 190 -2.30 16.21 0.33
N VAL A 191 -2.41 15.11 -0.43
CA VAL A 191 -3.68 14.41 -0.66
C VAL A 191 -4.08 13.52 0.52
N LEU A 192 -3.18 13.33 1.50
CA LEU A 192 -3.43 12.49 2.68
C LEU A 192 -4.38 13.15 3.67
N THR A 193 -5.16 12.31 4.34
CA THR A 193 -6.13 12.73 5.35
C THR A 193 -5.43 13.42 6.52
N GLY A 194 -5.80 14.67 6.77
CA GLY A 194 -5.27 15.47 7.88
C GLY A 194 -6.02 15.20 9.18
N LEU A 195 -5.32 14.75 10.21
CA LEU A 195 -5.88 14.45 11.53
C LEU A 195 -5.91 15.68 12.46
N GLY A 196 -5.27 16.79 12.08
CA GLY A 196 -5.11 17.98 12.91
C GLY A 196 -3.94 17.87 13.89
N GLU A 197 -4.03 18.53 15.03
CA GLU A 197 -2.94 18.59 16.02
C GLU A 197 -2.93 17.36 16.94
N ARG A 198 -1.74 16.81 17.21
CA ARG A 198 -1.56 15.72 18.17
C ARG A 198 -0.51 16.10 19.23
N PRO A 199 -0.87 16.07 20.52
CA PRO A 199 0.02 16.54 21.57
C PRO A 199 1.14 15.54 21.83
N TYR A 200 2.31 16.07 22.08
CA TYR A 200 3.45 15.33 22.62
C TYR A 200 3.50 15.47 24.15
N HIS A 201 3.77 14.38 24.84
CA HIS A 201 4.00 14.41 26.27
C HIS A 201 5.06 13.38 26.68
N HIS A 202 6.17 13.86 27.22
CA HIS A 202 7.31 13.01 27.64
C HIS A 202 7.43 12.82 29.16
N ARG A 203 6.71 13.63 29.95
CA ARG A 203 6.91 13.69 31.41
C ARG A 203 6.17 12.54 32.09
N ALA A 204 6.85 11.88 33.04
CA ALA A 204 6.28 10.84 33.89
C ALA A 204 5.46 11.39 35.09
N GLY A 205 5.29 12.72 35.19
CA GLY A 205 4.58 13.38 36.29
C GLY A 205 3.62 14.46 35.80
N GLY A 206 2.41 14.49 36.38
CA GLY A 206 1.29 15.34 35.96
C GLY A 206 0.11 14.50 35.42
N THR A 207 -1.04 15.14 35.22
CA THR A 207 -2.18 14.52 34.53
C THR A 207 -1.86 14.47 33.04
N ALA A 208 -1.51 13.30 32.52
CA ALA A 208 -1.27 13.13 31.11
C ALA A 208 -2.55 13.48 30.31
N PRO A 209 -2.43 14.13 29.13
CA PRO A 209 -3.54 14.23 28.19
C PRO A 209 -4.06 12.82 27.83
N GLN A 210 -5.36 12.71 27.55
CA GLN A 210 -6.05 11.41 27.38
C GLN A 210 -5.34 10.44 26.43
N ARG A 211 -4.77 10.95 25.31
CA ARG A 211 -3.91 10.21 24.37
C ARG A 211 -2.87 11.15 23.77
N HIS A 212 -1.63 10.69 23.61
CA HIS A 212 -0.49 11.52 23.19
C HIS A 212 0.66 10.71 22.56
N LEU A 213 1.51 11.42 21.81
CA LEU A 213 2.81 10.91 21.38
C LEU A 213 3.84 11.05 22.51
N ARG A 214 4.76 10.08 22.58
CA ARG A 214 5.86 10.06 23.54
C ARG A 214 7.10 9.43 22.91
N ARG A 215 8.26 9.57 23.58
CA ARG A 215 9.55 8.96 23.18
C ARG A 215 9.90 9.18 21.70
N LEU A 216 9.82 10.44 21.26
CA LEU A 216 10.18 10.80 19.89
C LEU A 216 11.71 10.85 19.74
N THR A 217 12.22 10.26 18.66
CA THR A 217 13.62 10.24 18.27
C THR A 217 13.75 10.66 16.81
N GLN A 218 14.29 11.85 16.56
CA GLN A 218 14.59 12.31 15.21
C GLN A 218 15.92 11.71 14.75
N THR A 219 15.95 11.18 13.53
CA THR A 219 17.18 10.69 12.91
C THR A 219 17.35 11.32 11.55
N ALA A 220 18.48 12.01 11.36
CA ALA A 220 18.92 12.51 10.07
C ALA A 220 20.04 11.62 9.51
N ARG A 221 20.05 11.37 8.19
CA ARG A 221 21.00 10.48 7.52
C ARG A 221 21.53 11.14 6.24
N VAL A 222 22.81 10.93 5.97
CA VAL A 222 23.41 11.30 4.67
C VAL A 222 22.83 10.39 3.59
N ARG A 223 22.32 10.99 2.51
CA ARG A 223 21.72 10.30 1.36
C ARG A 223 22.25 10.90 0.05
N PRO A 224 22.04 10.25 -1.11
CA PRO A 224 22.38 10.87 -2.39
C PRO A 224 21.84 12.31 -2.49
N ALA A 225 22.70 13.22 -2.95
CA ALA A 225 22.41 14.64 -3.06
C ALA A 225 21.79 14.98 -4.42
N ARG A 226 22.15 14.23 -5.46
CA ARG A 226 21.60 14.40 -6.81
C ARG A 226 21.38 13.07 -7.50
N ALA A 227 20.40 13.03 -8.38
CA ALA A 227 20.15 11.89 -9.27
C ALA A 227 20.26 12.34 -10.72
N GLN A 228 20.98 11.56 -11.53
CA GLN A 228 21.11 11.75 -12.97
C GLN A 228 20.66 10.47 -13.69
N LEU A 229 19.61 10.57 -14.49
CA LEU A 229 19.13 9.48 -15.32
C LEU A 229 19.42 9.79 -16.78
N LYS A 230 19.95 8.80 -17.51
CA LYS A 230 20.21 8.90 -18.94
C LYS A 230 19.47 7.81 -19.69
N ASP A 231 18.96 8.13 -20.87
CA ASP A 231 18.42 7.14 -21.80
C ASP A 231 18.92 7.37 -23.23
N TYR A 232 18.51 6.50 -24.14
CA TYR A 232 18.79 6.61 -25.56
C TYR A 232 17.53 6.32 -26.39
N SER A 233 17.28 7.19 -27.37
CA SER A 233 16.23 7.01 -28.36
C SER A 233 16.81 6.93 -29.75
N PHE A 234 16.62 5.78 -30.40
CA PHE A 234 17.01 5.59 -31.80
C PHE A 234 16.29 6.56 -32.76
N LYS A 235 15.14 7.13 -32.36
CA LYS A 235 14.42 8.14 -33.15
C LYS A 235 15.12 9.51 -33.10
N ARG A 236 15.92 9.77 -32.07
CA ARG A 236 16.66 11.02 -31.85
C ARG A 236 18.05 10.73 -31.28
N PRO A 237 18.96 10.08 -32.04
CA PRO A 237 20.23 9.57 -31.52
C PRO A 237 21.19 10.68 -31.06
N ALA A 238 21.10 11.88 -31.64
CA ALA A 238 21.91 13.04 -31.26
C ALA A 238 21.42 13.71 -29.96
N TYR A 239 20.22 13.40 -29.48
CA TYR A 239 19.67 13.98 -28.26
C TYR A 239 20.15 13.18 -27.05
N ALA A 240 20.81 13.86 -26.10
CA ALA A 240 21.49 13.20 -24.99
C ALA A 240 20.55 12.47 -24.01
N GLN A 241 19.25 12.85 -23.99
CA GLN A 241 18.22 12.31 -23.07
C GLN A 241 18.75 12.15 -21.65
N LEU A 242 19.32 13.21 -21.09
CA LEU A 242 19.88 13.24 -19.74
C LEU A 242 19.05 14.20 -18.90
N HIS A 243 18.60 13.75 -17.73
CA HIS A 243 17.93 14.59 -16.75
C HIS A 243 18.63 14.50 -15.40
N GLU A 244 18.65 15.62 -14.70
CA GLU A 244 19.26 15.77 -13.39
C GLU A 244 18.25 16.37 -12.41
N ARG A 245 18.31 15.91 -11.16
CA ARG A 245 17.61 16.51 -10.03
C ARG A 245 18.57 16.63 -8.86
N GLN A 246 18.62 17.82 -8.26
CA GLN A 246 19.28 18.06 -6.98
C GLN A 246 18.26 17.98 -5.84
N GLY A 247 18.72 17.51 -4.68
CA GLY A 247 17.92 17.37 -3.48
C GLY A 247 17.70 18.72 -2.82
N ASP A 248 16.50 18.89 -2.26
CA ASP A 248 16.17 20.06 -1.46
C ASP A 248 16.74 19.90 -0.04
N GLY A 249 16.98 21.02 0.66
CA GLY A 249 17.36 21.00 2.08
C GLY A 249 18.80 20.57 2.40
N LEU A 250 19.69 20.43 1.41
CA LEU A 250 21.03 19.83 1.61
C LEU A 250 21.90 20.60 2.62
N GLU A 251 21.86 21.93 2.57
CA GLU A 251 22.63 22.80 3.46
C GLU A 251 22.13 22.73 4.90
N GLN A 252 20.81 22.69 5.09
CA GLN A 252 20.16 22.55 6.41
C GLN A 252 20.54 21.21 7.07
N HIS A 253 20.86 20.18 6.28
CA HIS A 253 21.35 18.89 6.76
C HIS A 253 22.88 18.78 6.81
N SER A 254 23.61 19.89 6.63
CA SER A 254 25.08 19.91 6.56
C SER A 254 25.66 18.88 5.57
N GLN A 255 24.92 18.62 4.49
CA GLN A 255 25.25 17.59 3.53
C GLN A 255 25.94 18.20 2.30
N ARG A 256 27.04 17.58 1.85
CA ARG A 256 27.66 17.95 0.58
C ARG A 256 26.72 17.63 -0.60
N GLY A 257 26.75 18.50 -1.60
CA GLY A 257 25.94 18.39 -2.81
C GLY A 257 26.50 17.45 -3.89
N ASP A 258 27.69 16.89 -3.70
CA ASP A 258 28.44 16.12 -4.70
C ASP A 258 28.21 14.60 -4.65
N TYR A 259 27.36 14.12 -3.74
CA TYR A 259 26.94 12.71 -3.71
C TYR A 259 25.96 12.41 -4.86
N GLU A 260 26.51 11.96 -5.98
CA GLU A 260 25.76 11.64 -7.20
C GLU A 260 25.26 10.19 -7.24
N HIS A 261 24.00 10.03 -7.67
CA HIS A 261 23.45 8.78 -8.16
C HIS A 261 23.22 8.87 -9.68
N TYR A 262 24.06 8.19 -10.47
CA TYR A 262 23.88 8.07 -11.91
C TYR A 262 23.30 6.70 -12.28
N ASP A 263 22.34 6.64 -13.20
CA ASP A 263 21.77 5.38 -13.68
C ASP A 263 21.45 5.43 -15.20
N TYR A 264 21.68 4.28 -15.86
CA TYR A 264 21.37 4.03 -17.26
C TYR A 264 20.95 2.56 -17.44
N PRO A 265 19.84 2.28 -18.15
CA PRO A 265 18.94 3.22 -18.81
C PRO A 265 17.88 3.82 -17.87
N GLY A 266 17.53 5.09 -18.09
CA GLY A 266 16.50 5.84 -17.36
C GLY A 266 15.05 5.43 -17.69
N ARG A 267 14.85 4.72 -18.79
CA ARG A 267 13.60 4.09 -19.26
C ARG A 267 12.44 5.07 -19.49
N TYR A 268 12.76 6.21 -20.10
CA TYR A 268 11.79 7.21 -20.53
C TYR A 268 12.04 7.57 -22.01
N LYS A 269 10.99 8.01 -22.69
CA LYS A 269 11.06 8.38 -24.12
C LYS A 269 10.95 9.89 -24.34
N ALA A 270 10.37 10.61 -23.39
CA ALA A 270 10.09 12.04 -23.46
C ALA A 270 10.59 12.76 -22.21
N ASP A 271 10.89 14.05 -22.35
CA ASP A 271 11.48 14.85 -21.28
C ASP A 271 10.56 14.96 -20.06
N ALA A 272 9.26 15.10 -20.26
CA ALA A 272 8.29 15.17 -19.17
C ALA A 272 8.32 13.90 -18.29
N SER A 273 8.42 12.72 -18.90
CA SER A 273 8.59 11.46 -18.16
C SER A 273 9.98 11.34 -17.52
N GLY A 274 11.03 11.80 -18.19
CA GLY A 274 12.40 11.71 -17.68
C GLY A 274 12.65 12.62 -16.47
N GLN A 275 12.11 13.85 -16.50
CA GLN A 275 12.14 14.76 -15.35
C GLN A 275 11.39 14.17 -14.15
N ALA A 276 10.20 13.61 -14.36
CA ALA A 276 9.44 12.97 -13.29
C ALA A 276 10.17 11.76 -12.70
N PHE A 277 10.67 10.84 -13.53
CA PHE A 277 11.40 9.66 -13.04
C PHE A 277 12.69 10.02 -12.31
N THR A 278 13.41 11.04 -12.76
CA THR A 278 14.62 11.52 -12.07
C THR A 278 14.29 12.11 -10.72
N ARG A 279 13.18 12.88 -10.62
CA ARG A 279 12.66 13.38 -9.36
C ARG A 279 12.25 12.23 -8.42
N HIS A 280 11.43 11.31 -8.88
CA HIS A 280 10.97 10.15 -8.09
C HIS A 280 12.13 9.28 -7.61
N ARG A 281 13.17 9.10 -8.46
CA ARG A 281 14.38 8.39 -8.07
C ARG A 281 15.08 9.08 -6.90
N LEU A 282 15.23 10.40 -6.95
CA LEU A 282 15.87 11.13 -5.86
C LEU A 282 15.03 11.14 -4.58
N GLU A 283 13.72 11.38 -4.70
CA GLU A 283 12.76 11.32 -3.59
C GLU A 283 12.85 9.95 -2.88
N HIS A 284 12.87 8.85 -3.65
CA HIS A 284 13.10 7.52 -3.10
C HIS A 284 14.46 7.38 -2.41
N LEU A 285 15.56 7.79 -3.06
CA LEU A 285 16.89 7.69 -2.46
C LEU A 285 17.05 8.49 -1.16
N ARG A 286 16.14 9.45 -0.93
CA ARG A 286 16.12 10.34 0.24
C ARG A 286 14.90 10.10 1.15
N HIS A 287 14.10 9.06 0.92
CA HIS A 287 12.84 8.83 1.66
C HIS A 287 13.04 8.67 3.18
N ASP A 288 14.23 8.25 3.63
CA ASP A 288 14.60 8.06 5.04
C ASP A 288 15.74 9.01 5.48
N ALA A 289 15.98 10.08 4.72
CA ALA A 289 16.98 11.11 5.04
C ALA A 289 16.65 11.84 6.35
N LEU A 290 15.37 12.06 6.63
CA LEU A 290 14.89 12.61 7.90
C LEU A 290 13.66 11.81 8.35
N THR A 291 13.79 11.09 9.45
CA THR A 291 12.72 10.26 10.03
C THR A 291 12.50 10.61 11.49
N LEU A 292 11.26 10.57 11.96
CA LEU A 292 10.92 10.67 13.37
C LEU A 292 10.32 9.34 13.84
N ALA A 293 11.02 8.63 14.71
CA ALA A 293 10.51 7.42 15.37
C ALA A 293 9.84 7.78 16.69
N GLY A 294 8.75 7.10 17.06
CA GLY A 294 7.98 7.44 18.25
C GLY A 294 7.14 6.30 18.80
N GLU A 295 6.60 6.53 20.00
CA GLU A 295 5.54 5.71 20.60
C GLU A 295 4.28 6.55 20.79
N SER A 296 3.10 5.95 20.70
CA SER A 296 1.86 6.61 21.12
C SER A 296 0.81 5.62 21.64
N ASP A 297 -0.34 6.14 22.00
CA ASP A 297 -1.56 5.41 22.38
C ASP A 297 -2.76 5.81 21.51
N LEU A 298 -2.52 6.43 20.34
CA LEU A 298 -3.53 6.89 19.39
C LEU A 298 -3.90 5.76 18.39
N PRO A 299 -5.13 5.22 18.39
CA PRO A 299 -5.56 4.15 17.46
C PRO A 299 -5.79 4.60 16.01
N GLU A 300 -6.07 5.88 15.83
CA GLU A 300 -6.34 6.50 14.52
C GLU A 300 -5.10 6.71 13.64
N LEU A 301 -3.89 6.70 14.22
CA LEU A 301 -2.67 6.85 13.44
C LEU A 301 -2.45 5.64 12.53
N ALA A 302 -2.38 5.89 11.23
CA ALA A 302 -2.19 4.87 10.20
C ALA A 302 -1.48 5.48 8.98
N PRO A 303 -0.79 4.66 8.17
CA PRO A 303 -0.29 5.08 6.87
C PRO A 303 -1.41 5.66 6.02
N GLY A 304 -1.13 6.75 5.31
CA GLY A 304 -2.15 7.50 4.57
C GLY A 304 -2.77 8.67 5.34
N THR A 305 -2.30 8.91 6.57
CA THR A 305 -2.69 10.09 7.36
C THR A 305 -1.50 11.00 7.64
N ARG A 306 -1.80 12.27 7.88
CA ARG A 306 -0.85 13.29 8.33
C ARG A 306 -1.41 14.08 9.50
N PHE A 307 -0.53 14.59 10.35
CA PHE A 307 -0.92 15.38 11.52
C PHE A 307 0.15 16.42 11.86
N THR A 308 -0.24 17.43 12.64
CA THR A 308 0.70 18.42 13.17
C THR A 308 1.09 18.01 14.57
N LEU A 309 2.40 17.84 14.83
CA LEU A 309 2.88 17.61 16.19
C LEU A 309 2.78 18.91 16.99
N ALA A 310 2.24 18.83 18.20
CA ALA A 310 2.14 19.94 19.14
C ALA A 310 2.84 19.63 20.46
N ASP A 311 3.14 20.65 21.25
CA ASP A 311 3.67 20.56 22.62
C ASP A 311 5.02 19.85 22.79
N HIS A 312 5.82 19.77 21.73
CA HIS A 312 7.22 19.34 21.84
C HIS A 312 8.12 20.49 22.32
N ASP A 313 9.05 20.21 23.25
CA ASP A 313 9.96 21.23 23.81
C ASP A 313 10.87 21.85 22.73
N VAL A 314 11.24 21.06 21.72
CA VAL A 314 11.96 21.52 20.53
C VAL A 314 10.96 22.01 19.48
N SER A 315 10.95 23.31 19.23
CA SER A 315 9.99 23.97 18.32
C SER A 315 10.05 23.47 16.88
N GLU A 316 11.23 23.05 16.40
CA GLU A 316 11.41 22.53 15.04
C GLU A 316 10.65 21.22 14.77
N LEU A 317 10.34 20.45 15.83
CA LEU A 317 9.57 19.22 15.73
C LEU A 317 8.06 19.48 15.69
N ASN A 318 7.60 20.66 16.14
CA ASN A 318 6.19 21.08 16.11
C ASN A 318 5.77 21.51 14.69
N ARG A 319 5.72 20.53 13.79
CA ARG A 319 5.41 20.69 12.37
C ARG A 319 4.53 19.56 11.87
N GLY A 320 4.16 19.61 10.59
CA GLY A 320 3.44 18.52 9.92
C GLY A 320 4.31 17.27 9.72
N TRP A 321 3.72 16.12 10.01
CA TRP A 321 4.32 14.80 9.86
C TRP A 321 3.35 13.87 9.14
N GLN A 322 3.86 13.11 8.16
CA GLN A 322 3.15 12.01 7.52
C GLN A 322 3.53 10.68 8.18
N VAL A 323 2.54 9.79 8.32
CA VAL A 323 2.73 8.46 8.89
C VAL A 323 3.22 7.50 7.81
N VAL A 324 4.44 6.95 7.97
CA VAL A 324 5.03 6.00 7.02
C VAL A 324 4.80 4.57 7.46
N LYS A 325 5.02 4.25 8.73
CA LYS A 325 4.85 2.92 9.31
C LYS A 325 4.28 3.03 10.71
N VAL A 326 3.35 2.13 11.05
CA VAL A 326 2.83 1.97 12.41
C VAL A 326 2.79 0.49 12.76
N VAL A 327 3.19 0.17 13.99
CA VAL A 327 2.98 -1.16 14.58
C VAL A 327 2.12 -0.97 15.81
N HIS A 328 0.89 -1.46 15.77
CA HIS A 328 -0.06 -1.46 16.88
C HIS A 328 0.05 -2.76 17.64
N ALA A 329 0.04 -2.67 18.96
CA ALA A 329 -0.01 -3.82 19.85
C ALA A 329 -1.09 -3.61 20.90
N GLY A 330 -1.93 -4.62 21.08
CA GLY A 330 -2.97 -4.63 22.10
C GLY A 330 -2.95 -5.93 22.87
N GLU A 331 -3.08 -5.84 24.19
CA GLU A 331 -3.11 -6.97 25.11
C GLU A 331 -4.37 -6.87 25.97
N GLN A 332 -5.14 -7.96 26.02
CA GLN A 332 -6.39 -8.10 26.78
C GLN A 332 -6.39 -9.44 27.54
N PRO A 333 -5.51 -9.61 28.55
CA PRO A 333 -5.40 -10.85 29.31
C PRO A 333 -6.69 -11.24 30.05
N GLN A 334 -7.50 -10.25 30.45
CA GLN A 334 -8.77 -10.44 31.17
C GLN A 334 -9.83 -11.20 30.37
N ALA A 335 -9.70 -11.25 29.04
CA ALA A 335 -10.64 -11.96 28.17
C ALA A 335 -10.68 -13.48 28.44
N LEU A 336 -9.64 -14.03 29.06
CA LEU A 336 -9.50 -15.45 29.38
C LEU A 336 -10.20 -15.86 30.68
N GLY A 337 -10.61 -14.92 31.54
CA GLY A 337 -11.30 -15.22 32.80
C GLY A 337 -10.49 -16.17 33.71
N GLU A 338 -11.08 -17.28 34.15
CA GLU A 338 -10.45 -18.27 35.03
C GLU A 338 -9.28 -19.05 34.38
N ASP A 339 -9.19 -19.09 33.04
CA ASP A 339 -8.06 -19.74 32.34
C ASP A 339 -6.79 -18.86 32.35
N ALA A 340 -6.87 -17.63 32.87
CA ALA A 340 -5.74 -16.72 33.07
C ALA A 340 -4.89 -17.13 34.29
N ALA A 341 -4.28 -18.31 34.28
CA ALA A 341 -3.50 -18.81 35.42
C ALA A 341 -2.31 -17.92 35.83
N GLN A 342 -1.94 -16.92 35.01
CA GLN A 342 -0.83 -15.97 35.21
C GLN A 342 -1.12 -14.53 34.74
N ALA A 343 -2.34 -14.20 34.31
CA ALA A 343 -2.60 -12.96 33.56
C ALA A 343 -3.21 -11.85 34.43
N ASP A 344 -2.44 -11.38 35.42
CA ASP A 344 -2.74 -10.16 36.19
C ASP A 344 -2.35 -8.93 35.34
N GLY A 345 -3.29 -8.40 34.56
CA GLY A 345 -3.05 -7.24 33.70
C GLY A 345 -4.31 -6.49 33.31
N MET A 346 -4.22 -5.16 33.20
CA MET A 346 -5.27 -4.33 32.58
C MET A 346 -5.16 -4.42 31.05
N THR A 347 -6.26 -4.20 30.34
CA THR A 347 -6.22 -4.06 28.87
C THR A 347 -5.31 -2.89 28.48
N ARG A 348 -4.36 -3.13 27.59
CA ARG A 348 -3.36 -2.14 27.17
C ARG A 348 -3.35 -2.03 25.66
N TYR A 349 -3.15 -0.82 25.18
CA TYR A 349 -2.91 -0.51 23.78
C TYR A 349 -1.71 0.44 23.69
N HIS A 350 -0.81 0.16 22.76
CA HIS A 350 0.27 1.07 22.40
C HIS A 350 0.61 0.87 20.93
N ASN A 351 1.23 1.87 20.32
CA ASN A 351 1.81 1.72 19.01
C ASN A 351 3.21 2.34 18.94
N THR A 352 3.97 1.86 17.97
CA THR A 352 5.24 2.47 17.55
C THR A 352 5.06 2.99 16.14
N LEU A 353 5.66 4.13 15.83
CA LEU A 353 5.44 4.84 14.58
C LEU A 353 6.75 5.35 14.00
N THR A 354 6.80 5.38 12.67
CA THR A 354 7.85 6.02 11.87
C THR A 354 7.19 7.08 11.01
N LEU A 355 7.64 8.31 11.16
CA LEU A 355 7.12 9.47 10.45
C LEU A 355 8.20 10.07 9.56
N THR A 356 7.74 10.78 8.54
CA THR A 356 8.54 11.65 7.67
C THR A 356 7.88 13.02 7.65
N PRO A 357 8.60 14.13 7.36
CA PRO A 357 7.95 15.42 7.15
C PRO A 357 6.83 15.36 6.10
N ASP A 358 5.77 16.13 6.28
CA ASP A 358 4.60 16.15 5.37
C ASP A 358 4.78 17.04 4.12
N ASP A 359 5.88 17.80 4.06
CA ASP A 359 6.30 18.60 2.90
C ASP A 359 7.18 17.81 1.93
N THR A 360 7.64 16.62 2.34
CA THR A 360 8.53 15.77 1.57
C THR A 360 7.76 14.56 1.05
N ALA A 361 7.70 14.37 -0.25
CA ALA A 361 7.01 13.22 -0.80
C ALA A 361 7.78 11.91 -0.52
N TRP A 362 7.15 11.00 0.23
CA TRP A 362 7.71 9.68 0.48
C TRP A 362 7.54 8.78 -0.76
N ARG A 363 8.58 8.01 -1.09
CA ARG A 363 8.56 7.08 -2.24
C ARG A 363 9.11 5.71 -1.86
N PRO A 364 8.43 4.62 -2.26
CA PRO A 364 8.91 3.28 -2.01
C PRO A 364 10.17 2.97 -2.83
N ALA A 365 10.94 2.00 -2.36
CA ALA A 365 12.05 1.45 -3.13
C ALA A 365 11.53 0.70 -4.36
N PRO A 366 11.99 1.03 -5.58
CA PRO A 366 11.59 0.27 -6.75
C PRO A 366 12.18 -1.13 -6.67
N GLU A 367 11.33 -2.14 -6.82
CA GLU A 367 11.81 -3.52 -6.88
C GLU A 367 12.76 -3.73 -8.07
N PRO A 368 13.76 -4.62 -7.95
CA PRO A 368 14.63 -4.96 -9.05
C PRO A 368 13.81 -5.46 -10.25
N LYS A 369 13.94 -4.78 -11.39
CA LYS A 369 13.27 -5.23 -12.62
C LYS A 369 13.68 -6.66 -12.96
N PRO A 370 12.73 -7.49 -13.43
CA PRO A 370 13.04 -8.86 -13.77
C PRO A 370 14.00 -8.90 -14.97
N ARG A 371 14.95 -9.83 -14.91
CA ARG A 371 16.01 -9.98 -15.92
C ARG A 371 15.71 -11.17 -16.82
N VAL A 372 16.04 -11.04 -18.10
CA VAL A 372 16.03 -12.16 -19.04
C VAL A 372 17.47 -12.62 -19.18
N ASP A 373 17.79 -13.80 -18.65
CA ASP A 373 19.18 -14.30 -18.53
C ASP A 373 19.88 -14.60 -19.86
N GLY A 374 19.15 -14.52 -20.98
CA GLY A 374 19.72 -14.74 -22.31
C GLY A 374 18.72 -14.50 -23.45
N PRO A 375 19.19 -14.51 -24.70
CA PRO A 375 18.33 -14.37 -25.86
C PRO A 375 17.29 -15.50 -25.90
N ARG A 376 16.03 -15.12 -26.17
CA ARG A 376 14.92 -16.05 -26.41
C ARG A 376 14.62 -16.08 -27.89
N TRP A 377 14.13 -17.23 -28.39
CA TRP A 377 13.71 -17.38 -29.77
C TRP A 377 12.20 -17.13 -29.89
N PRO A 378 11.75 -15.93 -30.35
CA PRO A 378 10.34 -15.67 -30.52
C PRO A 378 9.82 -16.32 -31.81
N SER A 379 8.51 -16.58 -31.89
CA SER A 379 7.87 -16.91 -33.16
C SER A 379 7.33 -15.64 -33.83
N TRP A 380 7.58 -15.51 -35.13
CA TRP A 380 7.07 -14.40 -35.92
C TRP A 380 5.61 -14.69 -36.28
N TRP A 381 4.73 -13.70 -36.09
CA TRP A 381 3.32 -13.83 -36.43
C TRP A 381 2.87 -12.65 -37.31
N ALA A 382 1.90 -12.91 -38.18
CA ALA A 382 1.21 -11.92 -38.97
C ALA A 382 -0.27 -12.32 -39.11
N PRO A 383 -1.21 -11.36 -39.21
CA PRO A 383 -2.58 -11.67 -39.58
C PRO A 383 -2.63 -12.44 -40.91
N ARG A 384 -3.47 -13.48 -41.00
CA ARG A 384 -3.67 -14.27 -42.23
C ARG A 384 -4.18 -13.36 -43.36
N ALA A 385 -3.30 -12.67 -44.10
CA ALA A 385 -3.50 -12.14 -45.46
C ALA A 385 -2.44 -11.10 -45.96
N ARG A 386 -1.26 -10.91 -45.35
CA ARG A 386 -0.26 -9.97 -45.92
C ARG A 386 1.17 -10.49 -45.85
N ARG A 387 1.85 -10.55 -47.00
CA ARG A 387 3.33 -10.56 -47.08
C ARG A 387 3.80 -9.15 -46.71
N PHE A 388 4.66 -9.03 -45.71
CA PHE A 388 5.22 -7.74 -45.30
C PHE A 388 6.56 -7.47 -45.99
N THR A 389 6.72 -6.24 -46.49
CA THR A 389 8.00 -5.59 -46.73
C THR A 389 8.40 -4.85 -45.45
N ALA A 390 9.52 -5.22 -44.83
CA ALA A 390 10.10 -4.45 -43.73
C ALA A 390 10.76 -3.19 -44.31
N THR A 391 10.32 -2.01 -43.91
CA THR A 391 11.06 -0.76 -44.13
C THR A 391 12.22 -0.68 -43.14
N LEU A 392 13.30 0.02 -43.50
CA LEU A 392 14.60 0.08 -42.79
C LEU A 392 14.54 0.40 -41.27
N THR A 393 13.42 0.89 -40.76
CA THR A 393 13.20 1.22 -39.34
C THR A 393 11.94 0.59 -38.73
N ALA A 394 11.17 -0.19 -39.50
CA ALA A 394 9.96 -0.84 -39.02
C ALA A 394 10.30 -2.18 -38.34
N GLY A 395 10.13 -2.25 -37.03
CA GLY A 395 10.27 -3.50 -36.27
C GLY A 395 9.21 -4.52 -36.67
N CYS A 396 9.59 -5.80 -36.69
CA CYS A 396 8.65 -6.90 -36.87
C CYS A 396 7.97 -7.26 -35.53
N ALA A 397 6.69 -7.64 -35.58
CA ALA A 397 5.96 -8.12 -34.40
C ALA A 397 6.27 -9.60 -34.13
N ALA A 398 6.56 -9.94 -32.88
CA ALA A 398 6.89 -11.31 -32.48
C ALA A 398 6.11 -11.71 -31.21
N SER A 399 5.85 -13.00 -31.02
CA SER A 399 5.28 -13.54 -29.79
C SER A 399 6.33 -14.38 -29.07
N SER A 400 6.33 -14.29 -27.74
CA SER A 400 7.27 -15.02 -26.89
C SER A 400 6.65 -16.30 -26.35
N PRO A 401 7.35 -17.44 -26.37
CA PRO A 401 6.90 -18.64 -25.67
C PRO A 401 6.83 -18.37 -24.16
N GLY A 402 5.67 -18.62 -23.55
CA GLY A 402 5.44 -18.47 -22.11
C GLY A 402 4.71 -17.18 -21.68
N THR A 403 4.30 -16.32 -22.61
CA THR A 403 3.37 -15.22 -22.28
C THR A 403 1.93 -15.73 -22.32
N ALA A 404 1.18 -15.54 -21.23
CA ALA A 404 -0.25 -15.81 -21.24
C ALA A 404 -0.95 -14.83 -22.22
N MET A 405 -1.76 -15.36 -23.14
CA MET A 405 -2.60 -14.53 -24.02
C MET A 405 -3.50 -13.63 -23.14
N PRO A 406 -3.65 -12.33 -23.44
CA PRO A 406 -4.56 -11.49 -22.68
C PRO A 406 -5.98 -12.06 -22.76
N SER A 407 -6.62 -12.29 -21.61
CA SER A 407 -8.07 -12.52 -21.57
C SER A 407 -8.75 -11.36 -22.29
N PRO A 408 -9.71 -11.62 -23.20
CA PRO A 408 -10.41 -10.54 -23.87
C PRO A 408 -11.13 -9.70 -22.81
N MET A 409 -10.77 -8.42 -22.72
CA MET A 409 -11.57 -7.44 -21.99
C MET A 409 -13.01 -7.57 -22.52
N LYS A 410 -13.95 -7.91 -21.64
CA LYS A 410 -15.37 -7.86 -22.00
C LYS A 410 -15.69 -6.42 -22.40
N PRO A 411 -16.30 -6.17 -23.56
CA PRO A 411 -16.78 -4.84 -23.88
C PRO A 411 -17.83 -4.41 -22.84
N PRO A 412 -17.93 -3.12 -22.50
CA PRO A 412 -18.97 -2.62 -21.62
C PRO A 412 -20.35 -2.97 -22.20
N VAL A 413 -21.22 -3.48 -21.35
CA VAL A 413 -22.62 -3.78 -21.66
C VAL A 413 -23.32 -2.45 -22.03
N PRO A 414 -23.92 -2.29 -23.23
CA PRO A 414 -24.67 -1.09 -23.54
C PRO A 414 -26.03 -1.14 -22.85
N GLY A 415 -26.17 -0.39 -21.75
CA GLY A 415 -27.44 -0.13 -21.08
C GLY A 415 -28.13 1.11 -21.67
N CYS A 416 -29.26 0.86 -22.32
CA CYS A 416 -30.41 1.74 -22.59
C CYS A 416 -30.25 3.28 -22.60
N ALA A 417 -30.44 3.87 -23.78
CA ALA A 417 -31.23 5.10 -23.95
C ALA A 417 -31.89 5.10 -25.33
N SER A 418 -33.14 4.63 -25.41
CA SER A 418 -33.98 4.77 -26.60
C SER A 418 -34.60 6.17 -26.62
N ALA A 419 -34.04 7.10 -27.40
CA ALA A 419 -34.73 8.33 -27.78
C ALA A 419 -35.42 8.11 -29.14
N ARG A 420 -36.75 8.05 -29.13
CA ARG A 420 -37.58 8.09 -30.35
C ARG A 420 -37.47 9.48 -30.98
N ALA A 421 -36.95 9.55 -32.20
CA ALA A 421 -37.18 10.69 -33.10
C ALA A 421 -38.32 10.33 -34.06
N GLY A 422 -39.40 11.10 -34.04
CA GLY A 422 -40.53 10.97 -34.96
C GLY A 422 -40.22 11.61 -36.34
N PRO A 423 -40.90 11.19 -37.41
CA PRO A 423 -40.64 11.72 -38.75
C PRO A 423 -41.28 13.09 -38.94
N ALA A 424 -40.51 14.06 -39.42
CA ALA A 424 -41.01 15.32 -39.94
C ALA A 424 -41.55 15.10 -41.35
N ALA A 425 -42.87 15.27 -41.51
CA ALA A 425 -43.52 15.39 -42.81
C ALA A 425 -43.43 16.84 -43.28
N ALA A 426 -43.02 17.02 -44.54
CA ALA A 426 -43.08 18.28 -45.26
C ALA A 426 -44.51 18.55 -45.74
N THR A 427 -45.00 19.77 -45.56
CA THR A 427 -46.04 20.37 -46.40
C THR A 427 -45.99 21.90 -46.31
N ALA A 428 -46.12 22.51 -47.48
CA ALA A 428 -46.18 23.93 -47.86
C ALA A 428 -44.84 24.68 -47.91
#